data_AF-A0A328FIL3-F1
#
_entry.id   AF-A0A328FIL3-F1
#
_cell.length_a   1.000
_cell.length_b   1.000
_cell.length_c   1.000
_cell.angle_alpha   90.00
_cell.angle_beta   90.00
_cell.angle_gamma   90.00
#
_symmetry.space_group_name_H-M   'P 1'
#
loop_
_entity.id
_entity.type
_entity.pdbx_description
1 polymer ?
#
loop_
_entity_poly.entity_id
_entity_poly.type
_entity_poly.pdbx_seq_one_letter_code
_entity_poly.pdbx_strand_id
1 'polypeptide(L)'
;MVNGFDQFYYAIDNYIIFFYRMTGISMVDYMIGTFCFSLIAVLLGELTISLAIKVNTPYLTGLSHRMKEKETLSIKAYETGDMAGYKALNKEATDAWGRKFFAMLAHSAAILWPVPFALGWMQTRFAGIDFPIAFPFSIVTDSVGYTFSFFPIYILARIVFGKLRPHLPYFASVHRKLTEMSA
;
A
#
# COMPACT_ATOMS: atom_id res chain seq x y z
N MET A 1 11.03 25.58 -19.36
CA MET A 1 10.63 24.19 -19.65
C MET A 1 9.55 23.83 -18.65
N VAL A 2 8.32 23.58 -19.10
CA VAL A 2 7.27 23.09 -18.19
C VAL A 2 7.62 21.62 -17.89
N ASN A 3 7.87 21.28 -16.63
CA ASN A 3 8.17 19.90 -16.27
C ASN A 3 6.91 19.06 -16.52
N GLY A 4 7.04 17.84 -17.07
CA GLY A 4 5.88 16.97 -17.32
C GLY A 4 5.03 16.73 -16.07
N PHE A 5 5.65 16.78 -14.87
CA PHE A 5 4.96 16.73 -13.59
C PHE A 5 4.06 17.94 -13.33
N ASP A 6 4.47 19.15 -13.73
CA ASP A 6 3.66 20.35 -13.54
C ASP A 6 2.38 20.26 -14.37
N GLN A 7 2.48 19.81 -15.63
CA GLN A 7 1.30 19.57 -16.48
C GLN A 7 0.37 18.52 -15.91
N PHE A 8 0.93 17.42 -15.38
CA PHE A 8 0.15 16.41 -14.68
C PHE A 8 -0.59 17.01 -13.47
N TYR A 9 0.09 17.79 -12.64
CA TYR A 9 -0.53 18.44 -11.48
C TYR A 9 -1.62 19.42 -11.89
N TYR A 10 -1.41 20.25 -12.91
CA TYR A 10 -2.45 21.13 -13.44
C TYR A 10 -3.68 20.38 -13.96
N ALA A 11 -3.48 19.22 -14.60
CA ALA A 11 -4.58 18.42 -15.13
C ALA A 11 -5.45 17.83 -14.01
N ILE A 12 -4.84 17.31 -12.95
CA ILE A 12 -5.57 16.74 -11.80
C ILE A 12 -6.12 17.81 -10.85
N ASP A 13 -5.53 19.00 -10.85
CA ASP A 13 -5.85 20.07 -9.92
C ASP A 13 -7.33 20.48 -9.96
N ASN A 14 -7.90 20.65 -11.15
CA ASN A 14 -9.31 21.04 -11.31
C ASN A 14 -10.29 20.07 -10.62
N TYR A 15 -9.91 18.79 -10.52
CA TYR A 15 -10.73 17.77 -9.88
C TYR A 15 -10.46 17.69 -8.37
N ILE A 16 -9.20 17.78 -7.96
CA ILE A 16 -8.82 17.62 -6.55
C ILE A 16 -9.18 18.85 -5.74
N ILE A 17 -8.97 20.05 -6.29
CA ILE A 17 -9.21 21.32 -5.58
C ILE A 17 -10.68 21.50 -5.17
N PHE A 18 -11.59 20.85 -5.88
CA PHE A 18 -13.01 20.84 -5.55
C PHE A 18 -13.26 20.38 -4.11
N PHE A 19 -12.57 19.34 -3.65
CA PHE A 19 -12.74 18.82 -2.29
C PHE A 19 -12.21 19.78 -1.20
N TYR A 20 -11.39 20.76 -1.57
CA TYR A 20 -10.82 21.78 -0.68
C TYR A 20 -11.63 23.10 -0.70
N ARG A 21 -12.86 23.10 -1.25
CA ARG A 21 -13.71 24.30 -1.37
C ARG A 21 -15.19 24.04 -1.08
N MET A 22 -15.53 22.96 -0.38
CA MET A 22 -16.91 22.50 -0.27
C MET A 22 -17.74 23.28 0.76
N THR A 23 -17.13 23.68 1.88
CA THR A 23 -17.82 24.27 3.03
C THR A 23 -17.55 25.77 3.17
N GLY A 24 -16.49 26.27 2.53
CA GLY A 24 -16.05 27.67 2.65
C GLY A 24 -15.24 27.96 3.92
N ILE A 25 -15.11 26.99 4.82
CA ILE A 25 -14.29 27.09 6.03
C ILE A 25 -12.93 26.44 5.76
N SER A 26 -11.86 27.24 5.69
CA SER A 26 -10.55 26.81 5.21
C SER A 26 -9.99 25.56 5.90
N MET A 27 -10.09 25.46 7.24
CA MET A 27 -9.58 24.30 7.98
C MET A 27 -10.39 23.03 7.73
N VAL A 28 -11.72 23.15 7.68
CA VAL A 28 -12.63 22.02 7.44
C VAL A 28 -12.44 21.51 6.01
N ASP A 29 -12.40 22.43 5.04
CA ASP A 29 -12.13 22.10 3.65
C ASP A 29 -10.76 21.46 3.45
N TYR A 30 -9.74 21.91 4.18
CA TYR A 30 -8.43 21.27 4.17
C TYR A 30 -8.48 19.83 4.69
N MET A 31 -9.14 19.59 5.82
CA MET A 31 -9.25 18.25 6.40
C MET A 31 -10.04 17.30 5.49
N ILE A 32 -11.17 17.74 4.97
CA ILE A 32 -12.01 16.93 4.07
C ILE A 32 -11.28 16.68 2.76
N GLY A 33 -10.70 17.73 2.15
CA GLY A 33 -9.91 17.61 0.93
C GLY A 33 -8.75 16.63 1.08
N THR A 34 -8.00 16.73 2.17
CA THR A 34 -6.86 15.84 2.46
C THR A 34 -7.33 14.40 2.67
N PHE A 35 -8.47 14.20 3.34
CA PHE A 35 -9.05 12.88 3.55
C PHE A 35 -9.55 12.23 2.26
N CYS A 36 -10.31 12.96 1.44
CA CYS A 36 -10.77 12.50 0.14
C CYS A 36 -9.58 12.18 -0.78
N PHE A 37 -8.58 13.05 -0.82
CA PHE A 37 -7.40 12.83 -1.64
C PHE A 37 -6.58 11.62 -1.16
N SER A 38 -6.44 11.46 0.15
CA SER A 38 -5.84 10.26 0.75
C SER A 38 -6.60 8.99 0.38
N LEU A 39 -7.94 9.01 0.44
CA LEU A 39 -8.77 7.87 0.03
C LEU A 39 -8.55 7.50 -1.44
N ILE A 40 -8.42 8.48 -2.34
CA ILE A 40 -8.09 8.22 -3.75
C ILE A 40 -6.72 7.56 -3.85
N ALA A 41 -5.71 8.04 -3.14
CA ALA A 41 -4.38 7.43 -3.12
C ALA A 41 -4.42 5.98 -2.60
N VAL A 42 -5.19 5.71 -1.54
CA VAL A 42 -5.41 4.35 -1.01
C VAL A 42 -6.08 3.46 -2.05
N LEU A 43 -7.15 3.94 -2.68
CA LEU A 43 -7.89 3.22 -3.72
C LEU A 43 -6.99 2.84 -4.90
N LEU A 44 -6.20 3.78 -5.41
CA LEU A 44 -5.28 3.53 -6.50
C LEU A 44 -4.22 2.48 -6.12
N GLY A 45 -3.63 2.60 -4.93
CA GLY A 45 -2.66 1.62 -4.43
C GLY A 45 -3.25 0.22 -4.31
N GLU A 46 -4.47 0.11 -3.76
CA GLU A 46 -5.20 -1.15 -3.59
C GLU A 46 -5.64 -1.76 -4.93
N LEU A 47 -6.02 -0.94 -5.92
CA LEU A 47 -6.34 -1.40 -7.27
C LEU A 47 -5.09 -1.92 -7.99
N THR A 48 -3.98 -1.18 -7.95
CA THR A 48 -2.72 -1.59 -8.56
C THR A 48 -2.26 -2.92 -8.00
N ILE A 49 -2.29 -3.08 -6.68
CA ILE A 49 -1.83 -4.31 -6.05
C ILE A 49 -2.77 -5.49 -6.32
N SER A 50 -4.08 -5.26 -6.33
CA SER A 50 -5.07 -6.28 -6.66
C SER A 50 -4.84 -6.83 -8.07
N LEU A 51 -4.53 -5.94 -9.03
CA LEU A 51 -4.22 -6.33 -10.40
C LEU A 51 -2.88 -7.07 -10.48
N ALA A 52 -1.84 -6.55 -9.83
CA ALA A 52 -0.52 -7.18 -9.81
C ALA A 52 -0.56 -8.60 -9.23
N ILE A 53 -1.27 -8.78 -8.11
CA ILE A 53 -1.49 -10.09 -7.51
C ILE A 53 -2.27 -11.00 -8.45
N LYS A 54 -3.34 -10.51 -9.08
CA LYS A 54 -4.14 -11.31 -10.02
C LYS A 54 -3.29 -11.85 -11.18
N VAL A 55 -2.40 -11.03 -11.73
CA VAL A 55 -1.47 -11.45 -12.79
C VAL A 55 -0.42 -12.44 -12.26
N ASN A 56 0.11 -12.21 -11.06
CA ASN A 56 1.16 -13.04 -10.48
C ASN A 56 0.64 -14.30 -9.75
N THR A 57 -0.68 -14.46 -9.65
CA THR A 57 -1.33 -15.55 -8.91
C THR A 57 -0.82 -16.93 -9.32
N PRO A 58 -0.76 -17.31 -10.61
CA PRO A 58 -0.27 -18.63 -11.02
C PRO A 58 1.19 -18.91 -10.64
N TYR A 59 2.02 -17.87 -10.63
CA TYR A 59 3.42 -17.98 -10.23
C TYR A 59 3.55 -18.18 -8.72
N LEU A 60 2.78 -17.41 -7.93
CA LEU A 60 2.79 -17.49 -6.47
C LEU A 60 2.17 -18.80 -5.95
N THR A 61 1.14 -19.34 -6.61
CA THR A 61 0.61 -20.67 -6.31
C THR A 61 1.63 -21.76 -6.62
N GLY A 62 2.31 -21.67 -7.77
CA GLY A 62 3.37 -22.60 -8.15
C GLY A 62 4.52 -22.63 -7.15
N LEU A 63 4.98 -21.46 -6.68
CA LEU A 63 5.97 -21.36 -5.61
C LEU A 63 5.50 -22.02 -4.31
N SER A 64 4.23 -21.80 -3.93
CA SER A 64 3.66 -22.36 -2.71
C SER A 64 3.53 -23.88 -2.78
N HIS A 65 3.14 -24.43 -3.93
CA HIS A 65 3.09 -25.88 -4.15
C HIS A 65 4.49 -26.49 -4.06
N ARG A 66 5.46 -25.94 -4.78
CA ARG A 66 6.85 -26.43 -4.76
C ARG A 66 7.45 -26.38 -3.36
N MET A 67 7.16 -25.34 -2.60
CA MET A 67 7.59 -25.21 -1.21
C MET A 67 7.01 -26.34 -0.34
N LYS A 68 5.67 -26.53 -0.33
CA LYS A 68 4.98 -27.59 0.44
C LYS A 68 5.47 -28.99 0.05
N GLU A 69 5.62 -29.25 -1.25
CA GLU A 69 6.09 -30.53 -1.78
C GLU A 69 7.51 -30.85 -1.31
N LYS A 70 8.43 -29.89 -1.43
CA LYS A 70 9.84 -30.06 -1.07
C LYS A 70 10.05 -30.14 0.44
N GLU A 71 9.27 -29.41 1.22
CA GLU A 71 9.22 -29.52 2.67
C GLU A 71 8.75 -30.92 3.12
N THR A 72 7.70 -31.45 2.49
CA THR A 72 7.22 -32.80 2.78
C THR A 72 8.27 -33.87 2.44
N LEU A 73 8.95 -33.72 1.30
CA LEU A 73 10.01 -34.65 0.89
C LEU A 73 11.25 -34.53 1.78
N SER A 74 11.62 -33.33 2.23
CA SER A 74 12.79 -33.15 3.11
C SER A 74 12.55 -33.82 4.47
N ILE A 75 11.35 -33.69 5.03
CA ILE A 75 10.97 -34.37 6.29
C ILE A 75 11.08 -35.89 6.13
N LYS A 76 10.55 -36.45 5.03
CA LYS A 76 10.68 -37.89 4.76
C LYS A 76 12.13 -38.35 4.62
N ALA A 77 12.97 -37.59 3.91
CA ALA A 77 14.39 -37.92 3.77
C ALA A 77 15.12 -37.90 5.12
N TYR A 78 14.75 -36.97 6.00
CA TYR A 78 15.24 -36.93 7.37
C TYR A 78 14.81 -38.16 8.19
N GLU A 79 13.54 -38.55 8.10
CA GLU A 79 13.01 -39.76 8.76
C GLU A 79 13.70 -41.05 8.30
N THR A 80 14.10 -41.13 7.02
CA THR A 80 14.82 -42.28 6.47
C THR A 80 16.34 -42.21 6.69
N GLY A 81 16.85 -41.18 7.37
CA GLY A 81 18.29 -40.99 7.64
C GLY A 81 19.11 -40.48 6.45
N ASP A 82 18.47 -40.08 5.35
CA ASP A 82 19.15 -39.49 4.19
C ASP A 82 19.39 -37.99 4.38
N MET A 83 20.48 -37.68 5.08
CA MET A 83 20.88 -36.30 5.36
C MET A 83 21.27 -35.51 4.11
N ALA A 84 21.76 -36.19 3.06
CA ALA A 84 22.12 -35.53 1.80
C ALA A 84 20.85 -35.09 1.04
N GLY A 85 19.87 -35.98 0.94
CA GLY A 85 18.55 -35.68 0.39
C GLY A 85 17.82 -34.60 1.18
N TYR A 86 17.83 -34.68 2.52
CA TYR A 86 17.27 -33.65 3.40
C TYR A 86 17.85 -32.26 3.08
N LYS A 87 19.18 -32.12 3.05
CA LYS A 87 19.84 -30.82 2.84
C LYS A 87 19.54 -30.24 1.46
N ALA A 88 19.50 -31.09 0.43
CA ALA A 88 19.18 -30.66 -0.94
C ALA A 88 17.72 -30.18 -1.05
N LEU A 89 16.77 -30.97 -0.56
CA LEU A 89 15.34 -30.65 -0.59
C LEU A 89 15.01 -29.42 0.26
N ASN A 90 15.63 -29.30 1.44
CA ASN A 90 15.46 -28.16 2.32
C ASN A 90 15.98 -26.85 1.69
N LYS A 91 17.09 -26.92 0.93
CA LYS A 91 17.60 -25.76 0.19
C LYS A 91 16.61 -25.30 -0.88
N GLU A 92 16.04 -26.22 -1.64
CA GLU A 92 15.03 -25.89 -2.66
C GLU A 92 13.75 -25.28 -2.06
N ALA A 93 13.30 -25.82 -0.92
CA ALA A 93 12.16 -25.26 -0.18
C ALA A 93 12.45 -23.83 0.29
N THR A 94 13.65 -23.59 0.84
CA THR A 94 14.09 -22.26 1.30
C THR A 94 14.18 -21.25 0.15
N ASP A 95 14.70 -21.65 -1.01
CA ASP A 95 14.77 -20.78 -2.19
C ASP A 95 13.37 -20.40 -2.71
N ALA A 96 12.42 -21.35 -2.69
CA ALA A 96 11.03 -21.07 -3.05
C ALA A 96 10.36 -20.13 -2.05
N TRP A 97 10.59 -20.33 -0.75
CA TRP A 97 10.11 -19.44 0.31
C TRP A 97 10.68 -18.03 0.14
N GLY A 98 11.99 -17.89 -0.11
CA GLY A 98 12.65 -16.60 -0.28
C GLY A 98 12.07 -15.80 -1.45
N ARG A 99 11.85 -16.44 -2.60
CA ARG A 99 11.19 -15.78 -3.75
C ARG A 99 9.79 -15.30 -3.42
N LYS A 100 9.00 -16.11 -2.70
CA LYS A 100 7.65 -15.73 -2.26
C LYS A 100 7.69 -14.56 -1.27
N PHE A 101 8.63 -14.58 -0.32
CA PHE A 101 8.82 -13.51 0.66
C PHE A 101 9.13 -12.17 -0.01
N PHE A 102 10.09 -12.13 -0.94
CA PHE A 102 10.41 -10.90 -1.67
C PHE A 102 9.27 -10.42 -2.56
N ALA A 103 8.50 -11.32 -3.16
CA ALA A 103 7.29 -10.94 -3.89
C ALA A 103 6.26 -10.25 -2.97
N MET A 104 6.05 -10.74 -1.75
CA MET A 104 5.17 -10.10 -0.77
C MET A 104 5.70 -8.74 -0.28
N LEU A 105 7.01 -8.59 -0.12
CA LEU A 105 7.62 -7.29 0.20
C LEU A 105 7.43 -6.28 -0.94
N ALA A 106 7.66 -6.70 -2.18
CA ALA A 106 7.44 -5.86 -3.35
C ALA A 106 5.97 -5.41 -3.45
N HIS A 107 5.03 -6.31 -3.12
CA HIS A 107 3.62 -6.00 -3.03
C HIS A 107 3.29 -4.94 -1.98
N SER A 108 3.97 -4.98 -0.83
CA SER A 108 3.81 -4.00 0.24
C SER A 108 4.42 -2.64 -0.10
N ALA A 109 5.55 -2.59 -0.82
CA ALA A 109 6.12 -1.34 -1.31
C ALA A 109 5.26 -0.72 -2.43
N ALA A 110 4.74 -1.56 -3.34
CA ALA A 110 3.94 -1.12 -4.46
C ALA A 110 2.67 -0.37 -4.00
N ILE A 111 2.03 -0.76 -2.90
CA ILE A 111 0.78 -0.11 -2.45
C ILE A 111 0.94 1.39 -2.11
N LEU A 112 2.16 1.84 -1.84
CA LEU A 112 2.47 3.22 -1.44
C LEU A 112 2.82 4.13 -2.63
N TRP A 113 2.90 3.60 -3.86
CA TRP A 113 3.29 4.38 -5.04
C TRP A 113 2.47 5.67 -5.28
N PRO A 114 1.16 5.77 -4.94
CA PRO A 114 0.40 7.01 -5.15
C PRO A 114 0.72 8.11 -4.13
N VAL A 115 1.33 7.77 -2.98
CA VAL A 115 1.61 8.71 -1.90
C VAL A 115 2.57 9.83 -2.33
N PRO A 116 3.71 9.55 -2.98
CA PRO A 116 4.58 10.60 -3.52
C PRO A 116 3.88 11.58 -4.48
N PHE A 117 2.96 11.09 -5.33
CA PHE A 117 2.20 11.97 -6.24
C PHE A 117 1.20 12.83 -5.49
N ALA A 118 0.56 12.28 -4.45
CA ALA A 118 -0.33 13.05 -3.59
C ALA A 118 0.43 14.16 -2.87
N LEU A 119 1.57 13.82 -2.26
CA LEU A 119 2.44 14.80 -1.60
C LEU A 119 2.96 15.85 -2.59
N GLY A 120 3.36 15.45 -3.80
CA GLY A 120 3.81 16.37 -4.84
C GLY A 120 2.74 17.36 -5.26
N TRP A 121 1.50 16.92 -5.44
CA TRP A 121 0.39 17.85 -5.69
C TRP A 121 0.16 18.79 -4.51
N MET A 122 0.13 18.26 -3.27
CA MET A 122 -0.02 19.09 -2.07
C MET A 122 1.12 20.11 -1.92
N GLN A 123 2.34 19.77 -2.33
CA GLN A 123 3.46 20.70 -2.36
C GLN A 123 3.16 21.93 -3.22
N THR A 124 2.52 21.76 -4.39
CA THR A 124 2.18 22.89 -5.27
C THR A 124 1.15 23.85 -4.65
N ARG A 125 0.37 23.40 -3.67
CA ARG A 125 -0.73 24.17 -3.07
C ARG A 125 -0.46 24.65 -1.64
N PHE A 126 0.25 23.86 -0.85
CA PHE A 126 0.39 24.03 0.60
C PHE A 126 1.84 24.17 1.08
N ALA A 127 2.85 24.21 0.18
CA ALA A 127 4.25 24.33 0.60
C ALA A 127 4.56 25.60 1.42
N GLY A 128 3.84 26.69 1.17
CA GLY A 128 4.01 27.95 1.92
C GLY A 128 3.00 28.14 3.05
N ILE A 129 2.23 27.10 3.42
CA ILE A 129 1.23 27.20 4.47
C ILE A 129 1.73 26.45 5.70
N ASP A 130 1.88 27.19 6.79
CA ASP A 130 2.21 26.67 8.10
C ASP A 130 0.93 26.40 8.90
N PHE A 131 0.79 25.17 9.40
CA PHE A 131 -0.34 24.77 10.22
C PHE A 131 0.03 24.90 11.70
N PRO A 132 -0.72 25.69 12.49
CA PRO A 132 -0.47 25.81 13.92
C PRO A 132 -0.79 24.48 14.61
N ILE A 133 0.04 24.09 15.57
CA ILE A 133 -0.09 22.81 16.26
C ILE A 133 -0.66 23.01 17.66
N ALA A 134 -1.59 22.15 18.03
CA ALA A 134 -2.13 22.11 19.38
C ALA A 134 -1.18 21.40 20.37
N PHE A 135 -1.29 21.77 21.64
CA PHE A 135 -0.59 21.10 22.75
C PHE A 135 -0.83 19.56 22.72
N PRO A 136 0.18 18.71 23.01
CA PRO A 136 1.52 19.02 23.55
C PRO A 136 2.62 19.23 22.50
N PHE A 137 2.33 19.05 21.21
CA PHE A 137 3.35 19.12 20.17
C PHE A 137 3.88 20.54 19.94
N SER A 138 3.11 21.56 20.37
CA SER A 138 3.53 22.97 20.40
C SER A 138 4.76 23.24 21.29
N ILE A 139 5.17 22.29 22.14
CA ILE A 139 6.39 22.43 22.97
C ILE A 139 7.67 22.30 22.10
N VAL A 140 7.58 21.58 20.98
CA VAL A 140 8.75 21.27 20.12
C VAL A 140 8.82 22.20 18.91
N THR A 141 7.68 22.60 18.34
CA THR A 141 7.61 23.52 17.19
C THR A 141 6.27 24.25 17.18
N ASP A 142 6.27 25.51 16.76
CA ASP A 142 5.06 26.36 16.71
C ASP A 142 4.13 26.00 15.54
N SER A 143 4.70 25.44 14.46
CA SER A 143 3.97 25.05 13.26
C SER A 143 4.57 23.81 12.57
N VAL A 144 3.76 23.21 11.69
CA VAL A 144 4.14 22.09 10.81
C VAL A 144 3.65 22.33 9.39
N GLY A 145 4.36 21.76 8.43
CA GLY A 145 3.91 21.69 7.05
C GLY A 145 2.84 20.62 6.82
N TYR A 146 2.26 20.64 5.62
CA TYR A 146 1.17 19.75 5.19
C TYR A 146 1.48 18.24 5.27
N THR A 147 2.76 17.84 5.31
CA THR A 147 3.15 16.43 5.43
C THR A 147 2.76 15.83 6.77
N PHE A 148 2.83 16.64 7.84
CA PHE A 148 2.52 16.20 9.21
C PHE A 148 1.04 15.86 9.37
N SER A 149 0.14 16.61 8.73
CA SER A 149 -1.30 16.35 8.70
C SER A 149 -1.66 15.27 7.69
N PHE A 150 -0.97 15.19 6.55
CA PHE A 150 -1.26 14.20 5.52
C PHE A 150 -1.10 12.76 6.03
N PHE A 151 0.00 12.41 6.69
CA PHE A 151 0.23 11.01 7.09
C PHE A 151 -0.81 10.45 8.08
N PRO A 152 -1.18 11.14 9.18
CA PRO A 152 -2.25 10.71 10.05
C PRO A 152 -3.59 10.57 9.33
N ILE A 153 -3.93 11.51 8.45
CA ILE A 153 -5.17 11.46 7.65
C ILE A 153 -5.12 10.30 6.65
N TYR A 154 -3.97 10.03 6.05
CA TYR A 154 -3.76 8.89 5.16
C TYR A 154 -3.91 7.56 5.89
N ILE A 155 -3.33 7.44 7.09
CA ILE A 155 -3.51 6.25 7.94
C ILE A 155 -4.98 6.08 8.31
N LEU A 156 -5.68 7.17 8.67
CA LEU A 156 -7.12 7.13 8.92
C LEU A 156 -7.89 6.66 7.69
N ALA A 157 -7.59 7.19 6.51
CA ALA A 157 -8.18 6.77 5.23
C ALA A 157 -7.93 5.29 4.95
N ARG A 158 -6.73 4.77 5.24
CA ARG A 158 -6.40 3.33 5.15
C ARG A 158 -7.24 2.49 6.10
N ILE A 159 -7.41 2.90 7.34
CA ILE A 159 -8.23 2.20 8.34
C ILE A 159 -9.69 2.17 7.90
N VAL A 160 -10.22 3.32 7.46
CA VAL A 160 -11.60 3.45 6.95
C VAL A 160 -11.78 2.55 5.73
N PHE A 161 -10.88 2.62 4.76
CA PHE A 161 -10.93 1.78 3.56
C PHE A 161 -10.84 0.29 3.91
N GLY A 162 -9.97 -0.10 4.86
CA GLY A 162 -9.86 -1.47 5.36
C GLY A 162 -11.16 -2.00 5.94
N LYS A 163 -11.95 -1.16 6.63
CA LYS A 163 -13.29 -1.51 7.13
C LYS A 163 -14.36 -1.57 6.03
N LEU A 164 -14.21 -0.77 4.98
CA LEU A 164 -15.12 -0.78 3.81
C LEU A 164 -14.83 -1.94 2.85
N ARG A 165 -13.59 -2.42 2.81
CA ARG A 165 -13.11 -3.48 1.91
C ARG A 165 -14.00 -4.74 1.88
N PRO A 166 -14.50 -5.29 3.01
CA PRO A 166 -15.38 -6.47 3.01
C PRO A 166 -16.73 -6.22 2.34
N HIS A 167 -17.19 -4.97 2.32
CA HIS A 167 -18.47 -4.57 1.73
C HIS A 167 -18.35 -4.26 0.23
N LEU A 168 -17.13 -4.17 -0.29
CA LEU A 168 -16.87 -3.91 -1.72
C LEU A 168 -16.69 -5.25 -2.46
N PRO A 169 -17.61 -5.63 -3.37
CA PRO A 169 -17.65 -6.98 -3.96
C PRO A 169 -16.40 -7.35 -4.75
N TYR A 170 -15.72 -6.37 -5.35
CA TYR A 170 -14.47 -6.57 -6.08
C TYR A 170 -13.33 -7.04 -5.16
N PHE A 171 -13.15 -6.37 -4.01
CA PHE A 171 -12.05 -6.66 -3.09
C PHE A 171 -12.30 -7.90 -2.23
N ALA A 172 -13.56 -8.21 -1.92
CA ALA A 172 -13.93 -9.45 -1.23
C ALA A 172 -13.56 -10.70 -2.06
N SER A 173 -13.75 -10.66 -3.38
CA SER A 173 -13.43 -11.77 -4.28
C SER A 173 -11.91 -12.02 -4.40
N VAL A 174 -11.11 -10.96 -4.48
CA VAL A 174 -9.64 -11.05 -4.52
C VAL A 174 -9.08 -11.55 -3.19
N HIS A 175 -9.63 -11.07 -2.06
CA HIS A 175 -9.19 -11.51 -0.74
C HIS A 175 -9.52 -12.99 -0.50
N ARG A 176 -10.71 -13.46 -0.90
CA ARG A 176 -11.08 -14.88 -0.82
C ARG A 176 -10.11 -15.78 -1.59
N LYS A 177 -9.74 -15.41 -2.81
CA LYS A 177 -8.74 -16.15 -3.61
C LYS A 177 -7.35 -16.19 -2.95
N LEU A 178 -6.93 -15.09 -2.31
CA LEU A 178 -5.65 -15.04 -1.61
C LEU A 178 -5.64 -15.91 -0.35
N THR A 179 -6.72 -15.88 0.42
CA THR A 179 -6.87 -16.71 1.63
C THR A 179 -6.90 -18.20 1.28
N GLU A 180 -7.61 -18.60 0.23
CA GLU A 180 -7.61 -19.97 -0.31
C GLU A 180 -6.22 -20.44 -0.77
N MET A 181 -5.37 -19.54 -1.27
CA MET A 181 -3.99 -19.88 -1.69
C MET A 181 -2.98 -19.96 -0.53
N SER A 182 -3.29 -19.32 0.60
CA SER A 182 -2.43 -19.30 1.79
C SER A 182 -2.72 -20.44 2.78
N ALA A 183 -3.90 -21.06 2.69
CA ALA A 183 -4.23 -22.32 3.37
C ALA A 183 -3.53 -23.51 2.69
#